data_AF-A0A7J3WXA9-F1
#
_entry.id   AF-A0A7J3WXA9-F1
#
_cell.length_a   1.000
_cell.length_b   1.000
_cell.length_c   1.000
_cell.angle_alpha   90.00
_cell.angle_beta   90.00
_cell.angle_gamma   90.00
#
_symmetry.space_group_name_H-M   'P 1'
#
loop_
_entity.id
_entity.type
_entity.pdbx_description
1 polymer ?
#
loop_
_entity_poly.entity_id
_entity_poly.type
_entity_poly.pdbx_seq_one_letter_code
_entity_poly.pdbx_strand_id
1 'polypeptide(L)'
;MMRYYLDSSLFPNMWQQLREVISSGRRVYYFTRPWKWKEVRERFREDVKAMIGKVSKTDKGNAYLLWKVYQLSLIKNNTHRYFRLLNIVDVELRPLLMKETLLYKNLQRIRNASMAGVDVGSDVKILEKMTEDIKREIVDKAINIIPRFIDIAECLRLNIDDVNGLTGLAGLLIYNKSTSYQKSVKYLGLYKAKGRDGRKMKKYNCKARRYLIMLTNTILWKNGEYRPPRYRDFRKILKTVIETRKQTGLAGGAGV
;
A
#
# COMPACT_ATOMS: atom_id res chain seq x y z
N MET A 1 -17.60 -19.98 -8.89
CA MET A 1 -17.31 -18.61 -8.41
C MET A 1 -16.39 -17.90 -9.40
N MET A 2 -16.83 -16.77 -9.98
CA MET A 2 -16.08 -16.06 -11.04
C MET A 2 -14.88 -15.28 -10.46
N ARG A 3 -13.73 -15.34 -11.14
CA ARG A 3 -12.46 -14.70 -10.71
C ARG A 3 -11.97 -13.73 -11.78
N TYR A 4 -11.63 -12.51 -11.38
CA TYR A 4 -11.10 -11.46 -12.26
C TYR A 4 -9.62 -11.21 -11.96
N TYR A 5 -8.78 -11.02 -12.98
CA TYR A 5 -7.34 -10.74 -12.84
C TYR A 5 -7.00 -9.39 -13.47
N LEU A 6 -6.41 -8.50 -12.69
CA LEU A 6 -6.15 -7.11 -13.07
C LEU A 6 -4.67 -6.76 -13.03
N ASP A 7 -4.25 -5.82 -13.88
CA ASP A 7 -2.93 -5.22 -13.79
C ASP A 7 -2.90 -4.11 -12.73
N SER A 8 -1.83 -4.07 -11.95
CA SER A 8 -1.63 -3.11 -10.86
C SER A 8 -1.39 -1.65 -11.29
N SER A 9 -1.27 -1.39 -12.60
CA SER A 9 -1.07 -0.06 -13.15
C SER A 9 -2.37 0.66 -13.55
N LEU A 10 -3.52 -0.01 -13.55
CA LEU A 10 -4.78 0.50 -14.12
C LEU A 10 -5.68 1.27 -13.13
N PHE A 11 -5.17 1.59 -11.95
CA PHE A 11 -6.03 1.93 -10.82
C PHE A 11 -6.70 3.30 -10.73
N PRO A 12 -6.29 4.42 -11.36
CA PRO A 12 -6.79 5.73 -10.94
C PRO A 12 -8.32 5.88 -10.95
N ASN A 13 -9.00 5.31 -11.95
CA ASN A 13 -10.42 5.56 -12.22
C ASN A 13 -11.31 4.31 -12.16
N MET A 14 -10.79 3.18 -11.65
CA MET A 14 -11.51 1.90 -11.65
C MET A 14 -12.09 1.49 -10.29
N TRP A 15 -11.87 2.28 -9.23
CA TRP A 15 -12.17 1.87 -7.87
C TRP A 15 -13.67 1.66 -7.61
N GLN A 16 -14.54 2.47 -8.21
CA GLN A 16 -15.99 2.32 -8.08
C GLN A 16 -16.47 1.02 -8.73
N GLN A 17 -16.04 0.72 -9.96
CA GLN A 17 -16.40 -0.53 -10.62
C GLN A 17 -15.84 -1.75 -9.86
N LEU A 18 -14.65 -1.63 -9.28
CA LEU A 18 -14.08 -2.69 -8.43
C LEU A 18 -14.91 -2.92 -7.17
N ARG A 19 -15.45 -1.86 -6.57
CA ARG A 19 -16.33 -1.94 -5.41
C ARG A 19 -17.58 -2.75 -5.77
N GLU A 20 -18.27 -2.41 -6.86
CA GLU A 20 -19.47 -3.11 -7.33
C GLU A 20 -19.21 -4.60 -7.63
N VAL A 21 -18.08 -4.89 -8.29
CA VAL A 21 -17.68 -6.27 -8.59
C VAL A 21 -17.40 -7.06 -7.31
N ILE A 22 -16.67 -6.50 -6.34
CA ILE A 22 -16.38 -7.20 -5.08
C ILE A 22 -17.65 -7.37 -4.23
N SER A 23 -18.49 -6.34 -4.15
CA SER A 23 -19.75 -6.37 -3.38
C SER A 23 -20.76 -7.37 -3.95
N SER A 24 -20.71 -7.68 -5.25
CA SER A 24 -21.50 -8.77 -5.87
C SER A 24 -20.93 -10.18 -5.62
N GLY A 25 -19.98 -10.32 -4.69
CA GLY A 25 -19.40 -11.60 -4.29
C GLY A 25 -18.33 -12.15 -5.25
N ARG A 26 -17.88 -11.37 -6.24
CA ARG A 26 -16.84 -11.82 -7.18
C ARG A 26 -15.44 -11.61 -6.60
N ARG A 27 -14.55 -12.58 -6.82
CA ARG A 27 -13.16 -12.49 -6.33
C ARG A 27 -12.30 -11.76 -7.36
N VAL A 28 -11.77 -10.60 -7.00
CA VAL A 28 -10.88 -9.82 -7.87
C VAL A 28 -9.45 -9.96 -7.38
N TYR A 29 -8.53 -10.33 -8.28
CA TYR A 29 -7.11 -10.48 -8.00
C TYR A 29 -6.31 -9.46 -8.80
N TYR A 30 -5.33 -8.83 -8.18
CA TYR A 30 -4.40 -7.96 -8.87
C TYR A 30 -3.03 -8.60 -9.02
N PHE A 31 -2.37 -8.28 -10.12
CA PHE A 31 -1.03 -8.71 -10.45
C PHE A 31 0.00 -7.96 -9.60
N THR A 32 0.85 -8.68 -8.89
CA THR A 32 1.76 -8.13 -7.88
C THR A 32 3.17 -7.86 -8.38
N ARG A 33 3.48 -8.20 -9.65
CA ARG A 33 4.83 -8.15 -10.21
C ARG A 33 4.92 -7.31 -11.48
N PRO A 34 4.53 -6.03 -11.46
CA PRO A 34 4.53 -5.18 -12.66
C PRO A 34 5.91 -5.10 -13.34
N TRP A 35 7.01 -5.26 -12.60
CA TRP A 35 8.36 -5.29 -13.20
C TRP A 35 8.66 -6.53 -14.03
N LYS A 36 7.88 -7.62 -13.90
CA LYS A 36 8.00 -8.81 -14.75
C LYS A 36 7.27 -8.66 -16.08
N TRP A 37 6.56 -7.55 -16.32
CA TRP A 37 5.81 -7.37 -17.56
C TRP A 37 6.65 -7.50 -18.82
N LYS A 38 7.90 -7.00 -18.81
CA LYS A 38 8.81 -7.13 -19.96
C LYS A 38 9.11 -8.61 -20.24
N GLU A 39 9.49 -9.37 -19.21
CA GLU A 39 9.77 -10.81 -19.28
C GLU A 39 8.54 -11.60 -19.74
N VAL A 40 7.35 -11.30 -19.18
CA VAL A 40 6.09 -11.94 -19.55
C VAL A 40 5.72 -11.67 -21.00
N ARG A 41 5.86 -10.42 -21.47
CA ARG A 41 5.58 -10.06 -22.86
C ARG A 41 6.50 -10.78 -23.83
N GLU A 42 7.80 -10.84 -23.53
CA GLU A 42 8.76 -11.52 -24.40
C GLU A 42 8.46 -13.01 -24.48
N ARG A 43 8.21 -13.64 -23.33
CA ARG A 43 7.93 -15.08 -23.25
C ARG A 43 6.71 -15.52 -24.05
N PHE A 44 5.66 -14.69 -24.08
CA PHE A 44 4.39 -15.00 -24.76
C PHE A 44 4.18 -14.16 -26.01
N ARG A 45 5.27 -13.65 -26.60
CA ARG A 45 5.22 -12.74 -27.74
C ARG A 45 4.49 -13.37 -28.94
N GLU A 46 4.88 -14.59 -29.30
CA GLU A 46 4.28 -15.31 -30.43
C GLU A 46 2.83 -15.72 -30.13
N ASP A 47 2.52 -16.15 -28.89
CA ASP A 47 1.14 -16.44 -28.47
C ASP A 47 0.22 -15.21 -28.62
N VAL A 48 0.70 -14.03 -28.20
CA VAL A 48 -0.04 -12.76 -28.35
C VAL A 48 -0.20 -12.38 -29.81
N LYS A 49 0.85 -12.55 -30.62
CA LYS A 49 0.82 -12.29 -32.06
C LYS A 49 -0.20 -13.20 -32.76
N ALA A 50 -0.21 -14.49 -32.43
CA ALA A 50 -1.16 -15.46 -32.98
C ALA A 50 -2.61 -15.13 -32.58
N MET A 51 -2.83 -14.65 -31.35
CA MET A 51 -4.18 -14.33 -30.87
C MET A 51 -4.74 -13.00 -31.38
N ILE A 52 -3.90 -11.96 -31.49
CA ILE A 52 -4.34 -10.56 -31.72
C ILE A 52 -3.89 -10.03 -33.09
N GLY A 53 -3.07 -10.80 -33.82
CA GLY A 53 -2.50 -10.41 -35.11
C GLY A 53 -1.35 -9.39 -35.01
N LYS A 54 -1.07 -8.83 -33.82
CA LYS A 54 -0.02 -7.84 -33.59
C LYS A 54 0.61 -7.93 -32.20
N VAL A 55 1.88 -7.54 -32.10
CA VAL A 55 2.68 -7.50 -30.86
C VAL A 55 2.56 -6.14 -30.15
N SER A 56 1.40 -5.48 -30.22
CA SER A 56 1.21 -4.16 -29.60
C SER A 56 0.62 -4.26 -28.19
N LYS A 57 0.94 -3.27 -27.33
CA LYS A 57 0.26 -3.10 -26.04
C LYS A 57 -1.21 -2.80 -26.30
N THR A 58 -2.08 -3.76 -26.03
CA THR A 58 -3.54 -3.61 -26.06
C THR A 58 -4.13 -4.17 -24.77
N ASP A 59 -5.31 -3.71 -24.39
CA ASP A 59 -5.99 -4.23 -23.20
C ASP A 59 -6.32 -5.71 -23.35
N LYS A 60 -6.79 -6.13 -24.53
CA LYS A 60 -7.02 -7.54 -24.88
C LYS A 60 -5.73 -8.37 -24.75
N GLY A 61 -4.60 -7.86 -25.22
CA GLY A 61 -3.30 -8.53 -25.09
C GLY A 61 -2.81 -8.61 -23.65
N ASN A 62 -2.99 -7.54 -22.86
CA ASN A 62 -2.63 -7.55 -21.44
C ASN A 62 -3.50 -8.54 -20.66
N ALA A 63 -4.81 -8.59 -20.94
CA ALA A 63 -5.72 -9.57 -20.33
C ALA A 63 -5.31 -11.01 -20.66
N TYR A 64 -4.96 -11.29 -21.92
CA TYR A 64 -4.45 -12.60 -22.33
C TYR A 64 -3.14 -12.97 -21.63
N LEU A 65 -2.21 -12.03 -21.51
CA LEU A 65 -0.96 -12.25 -20.80
C LEU A 65 -1.18 -12.53 -19.31
N LEU A 66 -2.11 -11.80 -18.65
CA LEU A 66 -2.49 -12.10 -17.27
C LEU A 66 -3.08 -13.51 -17.14
N TRP A 67 -3.90 -13.93 -18.10
CA TRP A 67 -4.44 -15.29 -18.15
C TRP A 67 -3.34 -16.36 -18.31
N LYS A 68 -2.37 -16.14 -19.20
CA LYS A 68 -1.21 -17.05 -19.36
C LYS A 68 -0.35 -17.14 -18.11
N VAL A 69 -0.09 -16.01 -17.45
CA VAL A 69 0.63 -15.99 -16.17
C VAL A 69 -0.17 -16.74 -15.09
N TYR A 70 -1.49 -16.58 -15.07
CA TYR A 70 -2.38 -17.33 -14.18
C TYR A 70 -2.29 -18.84 -14.42
N GLN A 71 -2.44 -19.29 -15.67
CA GLN A 71 -2.32 -20.72 -16.02
C GLN A 71 -0.97 -21.32 -15.59
N LEU A 72 0.14 -20.66 -15.92
CA LEU A 72 1.47 -21.13 -15.50
C LEU A 72 1.62 -21.15 -13.98
N SER A 73 1.03 -20.17 -13.29
CA SER A 73 1.11 -20.09 -11.83
C SER A 73 0.27 -21.17 -11.14
N LEU A 74 -0.84 -21.59 -11.76
CA LEU A 74 -1.62 -22.74 -11.30
C LEU A 74 -0.84 -24.03 -11.43
N ILE A 75 -0.26 -24.30 -12.61
CA ILE A 75 0.55 -25.51 -12.86
C ILE A 75 1.70 -25.61 -11.86
N LYS A 76 2.33 -24.47 -11.53
CA LYS A 76 3.45 -24.40 -10.59
C LYS A 76 3.03 -24.26 -9.13
N ASN A 77 1.73 -24.35 -8.83
CA ASN A 77 1.15 -24.16 -7.50
C ASN A 77 1.67 -22.91 -6.76
N ASN A 78 1.77 -21.78 -7.48
CA ASN A 78 2.38 -20.55 -6.96
C ASN A 78 1.62 -19.27 -7.32
N THR A 79 0.32 -19.39 -7.62
CA THR A 79 -0.59 -18.29 -7.94
C THR A 79 -0.52 -17.13 -6.93
N HIS A 80 -0.42 -17.44 -5.63
CA HIS A 80 -0.26 -16.46 -4.54
C HIS A 80 0.98 -15.55 -4.68
N ARG A 81 1.98 -15.94 -5.47
CA ARG A 81 3.19 -15.13 -5.74
C ARG A 81 2.98 -14.09 -6.83
N TYR A 82 1.97 -14.26 -7.68
CA TYR A 82 1.69 -13.42 -8.84
C TYR A 82 0.41 -12.64 -8.66
N PHE A 83 -0.62 -13.26 -8.09
CA PHE A 83 -1.94 -12.70 -7.93
C PHE A 83 -2.31 -12.60 -6.48
N ARG A 84 -2.93 -11.48 -6.13
CA ARG A 84 -3.39 -11.23 -4.78
C ARG A 84 -4.82 -10.73 -4.80
N LEU A 85 -5.64 -11.31 -3.93
CA LEU A 85 -7.02 -10.91 -3.74
C LEU A 85 -7.09 -9.44 -3.29
N LEU A 86 -7.89 -8.64 -3.97
CA LEU A 86 -8.38 -7.34 -3.49
C LEU A 86 -9.60 -7.60 -2.63
N ASN A 87 -9.65 -6.95 -1.47
CA ASN A 87 -10.83 -6.93 -0.62
C ASN A 87 -11.46 -5.53 -0.61
N ILE A 88 -12.65 -5.42 -0.02
CA ILE A 88 -13.37 -4.14 0.07
C ILE A 88 -12.51 -3.07 0.76
N VAL A 89 -11.78 -3.45 1.80
CA VAL A 89 -10.86 -2.59 2.54
C VAL A 89 -9.78 -2.00 1.63
N ASP A 90 -9.20 -2.79 0.71
CA ASP A 90 -8.24 -2.33 -0.27
C ASP A 90 -8.86 -1.33 -1.27
N VAL A 91 -10.07 -1.59 -1.74
CA VAL A 91 -10.75 -0.73 -2.74
C VAL A 91 -11.18 0.61 -2.14
N GLU A 92 -11.60 0.62 -0.89
CA GLU A 92 -12.08 1.82 -0.20
C GLU A 92 -10.92 2.72 0.28
N LEU A 93 -9.81 2.15 0.80
CA LEU A 93 -8.74 2.95 1.40
C LEU A 93 -7.58 3.28 0.46
N ARG A 94 -7.23 2.41 -0.50
CA ARG A 94 -6.10 2.70 -1.41
C ARG A 94 -6.26 3.97 -2.25
N PRO A 95 -7.45 4.34 -2.76
CA PRO A 95 -7.64 5.58 -3.51
C PRO A 95 -7.32 6.79 -2.63
N LEU A 96 -7.84 6.80 -1.41
CA LEU A 96 -7.63 7.86 -0.43
C LEU A 96 -6.15 7.99 -0.05
N LEU A 97 -5.48 6.87 0.25
CA LEU A 97 -4.05 6.83 0.54
C LEU A 97 -3.19 7.30 -0.66
N MET A 98 -3.63 7.02 -1.90
CA MET A 98 -2.96 7.52 -3.11
C MET A 98 -3.14 9.05 -3.26
N LYS A 99 -4.34 9.57 -2.99
CA LYS A 99 -4.64 11.00 -3.01
C LYS A 99 -3.85 11.75 -1.92
N GLU A 100 -3.85 11.25 -0.68
CA GLU A 100 -3.00 11.75 0.41
C GLU A 100 -1.52 11.74 0.02
N THR A 101 -1.08 10.69 -0.67
CA THR A 101 0.31 10.61 -1.12
C THR A 101 0.67 11.67 -2.14
N LEU A 102 -0.25 11.97 -3.08
CA LEU A 102 -0.07 13.00 -4.09
C LEU A 102 -0.06 14.39 -3.46
N LEU A 103 -1.04 14.69 -2.61
CA LEU A 103 -1.16 15.97 -1.92
C LEU A 103 0.08 16.28 -1.08
N TYR A 104 0.54 15.31 -0.28
CA TYR A 104 1.77 15.47 0.50
C TYR A 104 3.01 15.76 -0.36
N LYS A 105 3.15 15.11 -1.52
CA LYS A 105 4.28 15.38 -2.43
C LYS A 105 4.22 16.79 -3.00
N ASN A 106 3.01 17.26 -3.34
CA ASN A 106 2.80 18.62 -3.83
C ASN A 106 3.10 19.64 -2.72
N LEU A 107 2.60 19.40 -1.51
CA LEU A 107 2.88 20.23 -0.34
C LEU A 107 4.38 20.30 -0.05
N GLN A 108 5.09 19.17 -0.11
CA GLN A 108 6.54 19.16 0.09
C GLN A 108 7.29 19.96 -0.99
N ARG A 109 6.86 19.88 -2.25
CA ARG A 109 7.44 20.67 -3.35
C ARG A 109 7.25 22.16 -3.12
N ILE A 110 6.06 22.57 -2.73
CA ILE A 110 5.73 23.98 -2.49
C ILE A 110 6.46 24.51 -1.26
N ARG A 111 6.53 23.74 -0.16
CA ARG A 111 7.35 24.10 1.00
C ARG A 111 8.83 24.25 0.64
N ASN A 112 9.36 23.39 -0.21
CA ASN A 112 10.73 23.52 -0.70
C ASN A 112 10.93 24.78 -1.56
N ALA A 113 9.96 25.14 -2.41
CA ALA A 113 10.00 26.38 -3.18
C ALA A 113 9.92 27.61 -2.27
N SER A 114 9.09 27.56 -1.23
CA SER A 114 9.00 28.60 -0.19
C SER A 114 10.33 28.80 0.53
N MET A 115 10.99 27.72 0.94
CA MET A 115 12.33 27.78 1.54
C MET A 115 13.39 28.35 0.59
N ALA A 116 13.17 28.28 -0.72
CA ALA A 116 14.01 28.87 -1.75
C ALA A 116 13.62 30.33 -2.11
N GLY A 117 12.72 30.95 -1.35
CA GLY A 117 12.34 32.37 -1.50
C GLY A 117 11.15 32.63 -2.45
N VAL A 118 10.46 31.60 -2.92
CA VAL A 118 9.25 31.77 -3.76
C VAL A 118 8.03 32.06 -2.87
N ASP A 119 7.27 33.10 -3.18
CA ASP A 119 5.99 33.36 -2.49
C ASP A 119 4.93 32.35 -2.93
N VAL A 120 4.43 31.59 -1.95
CA VAL A 120 3.47 30.49 -2.14
C VAL A 120 2.44 30.45 -1.01
N GLY A 121 2.28 31.55 -0.27
CA GLY A 121 1.60 31.56 1.03
C GLY A 121 0.16 31.03 1.01
N SER A 122 -0.65 31.42 0.03
CA SER A 122 -2.04 30.94 -0.13
C SER A 122 -2.11 29.46 -0.47
N ASP A 123 -1.22 28.99 -1.34
CA ASP A 123 -1.25 27.64 -1.90
C ASP A 123 -0.85 26.59 -0.86
N VAL A 124 0.10 26.94 0.02
CA VAL A 124 0.50 26.09 1.15
C VAL A 124 -0.69 25.84 2.07
N LYS A 125 -1.40 26.89 2.50
CA LYS A 125 -2.54 26.75 3.42
C LYS A 125 -3.67 25.91 2.83
N ILE A 126 -3.98 26.11 1.54
CA ILE A 126 -5.00 25.33 0.84
C ILE A 126 -4.60 23.84 0.81
N LEU A 127 -3.35 23.54 0.42
CA LEU A 127 -2.88 22.15 0.36
C LEU A 127 -2.75 21.50 1.73
N GLU A 128 -2.39 22.24 2.77
CA GLU A 128 -2.39 21.76 4.15
C GLU A 128 -3.79 21.34 4.57
N LYS A 129 -4.80 22.20 4.33
CA LYS A 129 -6.20 21.88 4.61
C LYS A 129 -6.67 20.65 3.83
N MET A 130 -6.43 20.61 2.53
CA MET A 130 -6.78 19.44 1.70
C MET A 130 -6.09 18.15 2.16
N THR A 131 -4.85 18.25 2.64
CA THR A 131 -4.09 17.12 3.18
C THR A 131 -4.62 16.67 4.52
N GLU A 132 -5.14 17.58 5.34
CA GLU A 132 -5.75 17.23 6.62
C GLU A 132 -7.14 16.61 6.43
N ASP A 133 -7.96 17.18 5.55
CA ASP A 133 -9.30 16.67 5.22
C ASP A 133 -9.23 15.23 4.68
N ILE A 134 -8.29 14.94 3.76
CA ILE A 134 -8.12 13.57 3.25
C ILE A 134 -7.64 12.59 4.32
N LYS A 135 -6.85 13.05 5.30
CA LYS A 135 -6.40 12.18 6.40
C LYS A 135 -7.55 11.84 7.32
N ARG A 136 -8.40 12.82 7.66
CA ARG A 136 -9.63 12.58 8.43
C ARG A 136 -10.54 11.60 7.71
N GLU A 137 -10.75 11.79 6.41
CA GLU A 137 -11.51 10.85 5.58
C GLU A 137 -10.91 9.42 5.61
N ILE A 138 -9.58 9.29 5.53
CA ILE A 138 -8.90 7.99 5.67
C ILE A 138 -9.15 7.37 7.05
N VAL A 139 -9.07 8.17 8.13
CA VAL A 139 -9.27 7.71 9.49
C VAL A 139 -10.71 7.24 9.71
N ASP A 140 -11.69 8.08 9.36
CA ASP A 140 -13.11 7.74 9.47
C ASP A 140 -13.43 6.47 8.68
N LYS A 141 -12.90 6.36 7.46
CA LYS A 141 -13.08 5.17 6.65
C LYS A 141 -12.41 3.95 7.29
N ALA A 142 -11.21 4.08 7.82
CA ALA A 142 -10.48 2.99 8.47
C ALA A 142 -11.20 2.48 9.72
N ILE A 143 -11.73 3.38 10.56
CA ILE A 143 -12.55 3.04 11.72
C ILE A 143 -13.75 2.20 11.31
N ASN A 144 -14.43 2.59 10.22
CA ASN A 144 -15.63 1.92 9.76
C ASN A 144 -15.38 0.56 9.10
N ILE A 145 -14.27 0.38 8.36
CA ILE A 145 -14.09 -0.80 7.50
C ILE A 145 -12.98 -1.77 7.95
N ILE A 146 -12.05 -1.33 8.79
CA ILE A 146 -10.98 -2.19 9.31
C ILE A 146 -11.46 -2.72 10.67
N PRO A 147 -11.71 -4.03 10.81
CA PRO A 147 -12.15 -4.57 12.08
C PRO A 147 -11.12 -4.30 13.18
N ARG A 148 -11.58 -3.89 14.37
CA ARG A 148 -10.74 -3.66 15.55
C ARG A 148 -9.61 -2.65 15.31
N PHE A 149 -9.85 -1.68 14.41
CA PHE A 149 -8.89 -0.61 14.13
C PHE A 149 -8.59 0.23 15.37
N ILE A 150 -9.64 0.61 16.11
CA ILE A 150 -9.53 1.38 17.35
C ILE A 150 -8.75 0.59 18.42
N ASP A 151 -9.03 -0.69 18.63
CA ASP A 151 -8.26 -1.53 19.57
C ASP A 151 -6.75 -1.50 19.26
N ILE A 152 -6.37 -1.51 17.97
CA ILE A 152 -4.97 -1.43 17.56
C ILE A 152 -4.40 -0.03 17.83
N ALA A 153 -5.18 1.02 17.57
CA ALA A 153 -4.79 2.39 17.85
C ALA A 153 -4.59 2.63 19.35
N GLU A 154 -5.49 2.13 20.19
CA GLU A 154 -5.40 2.21 21.66
C GLU A 154 -4.18 1.47 22.20
N CYS A 155 -3.87 0.28 21.68
CA CYS A 155 -2.63 -0.45 22.01
C CYS A 155 -1.36 0.35 21.67
N LEU A 156 -1.45 1.28 20.72
CA LEU A 156 -0.39 2.20 20.33
C LEU A 156 -0.48 3.55 21.04
N ARG A 157 -1.44 3.71 21.96
CA ARG A 157 -1.76 4.96 22.68
C ARG A 157 -2.10 6.11 21.74
N LEU A 158 -2.76 5.83 20.63
CA LEU A 158 -3.31 6.84 19.72
C LEU A 158 -4.76 7.14 20.10
N ASN A 159 -5.07 8.43 20.19
CA ASN A 159 -6.42 8.95 20.40
C ASN A 159 -7.06 9.30 19.05
N ILE A 160 -8.35 9.56 19.04
CA ILE A 160 -9.08 9.93 17.81
C ILE A 160 -8.53 11.21 17.15
N ASP A 161 -7.96 12.11 17.96
CA ASP A 161 -7.35 13.36 17.49
C ASP A 161 -5.94 13.16 16.89
N ASP A 162 -5.32 11.99 17.05
CA ASP A 162 -4.00 11.67 16.50
C ASP A 162 -4.09 11.30 15.00
N VAL A 163 -4.73 12.16 14.20
CA VAL A 163 -5.09 11.94 12.78
C VAL A 163 -3.90 11.46 11.94
N ASN A 164 -2.71 12.04 12.15
CA ASN A 164 -1.48 11.60 11.48
C ASN A 164 -1.08 10.16 11.87
N GLY A 165 -1.14 9.84 13.17
CA GLY A 165 -0.84 8.51 13.67
C GLY A 165 -1.82 7.47 13.15
N LEU A 166 -3.11 7.78 13.21
CA LEU A 166 -4.20 6.92 12.72
C LEU A 166 -4.12 6.72 11.19
N THR A 167 -3.81 7.76 10.42
CA THR A 167 -3.53 7.64 8.97
C THR A 167 -2.32 6.73 8.73
N GLY A 168 -1.25 6.91 9.51
CA GLY A 168 -0.08 6.05 9.50
C GLY A 168 -0.40 4.59 9.78
N LEU A 169 -1.27 4.32 10.75
CA LEU A 169 -1.75 2.98 11.06
C LEU A 169 -2.57 2.39 9.91
N ALA A 170 -3.55 3.14 9.39
CA ALA A 170 -4.39 2.70 8.27
C ALA A 170 -3.54 2.35 7.05
N GLY A 171 -2.66 3.25 6.61
CA GLY A 171 -1.77 3.01 5.48
C GLY A 171 -0.81 1.85 5.69
N LEU A 172 -0.32 1.66 6.94
CA LEU A 172 0.51 0.51 7.28
C LEU A 172 -0.27 -0.80 7.17
N LEU A 173 -1.50 -0.88 7.68
CA LEU A 173 -2.34 -2.08 7.59
C LEU A 173 -2.73 -2.42 6.14
N ILE A 174 -2.94 -1.39 5.30
CA ILE A 174 -3.22 -1.57 3.87
C ILE A 174 -2.00 -2.07 3.10
N TYR A 175 -0.82 -1.46 3.30
CA TYR A 175 0.34 -1.78 2.47
C TYR A 175 1.26 -2.86 3.06
N ASN A 176 1.31 -3.05 4.38
CA ASN A 176 1.99 -4.16 5.04
C ASN A 176 1.02 -5.31 5.33
N LYS A 177 0.83 -6.15 4.33
CA LYS A 177 -0.06 -7.29 4.46
C LYS A 177 0.61 -8.56 5.01
N SER A 178 1.83 -8.47 5.51
CA SER A 178 2.49 -9.60 6.16
C SER A 178 2.00 -9.73 7.60
N THR A 179 1.65 -10.95 8.00
CA THR A 179 1.25 -11.31 9.37
C THR A 179 2.43 -11.72 10.24
N SER A 180 3.60 -11.93 9.64
CA SER A 180 4.84 -12.27 10.34
C SER A 180 5.71 -11.03 10.51
N TYR A 181 6.16 -10.81 11.74
CA TYR A 181 7.11 -9.75 12.06
C TYR A 181 8.38 -9.82 11.21
N GLN A 182 9.00 -11.00 11.11
CA GLN A 182 10.22 -11.19 10.30
C GLN A 182 9.98 -10.87 8.81
N LYS A 183 8.84 -11.31 8.25
CA LYS A 183 8.49 -11.01 6.85
C LYS A 183 8.23 -9.51 6.66
N SER A 184 7.58 -8.83 7.60
CA SER A 184 7.35 -7.38 7.55
C SER A 184 8.64 -6.58 7.66
N VAL A 185 9.55 -6.97 8.56
CA VAL A 185 10.90 -6.39 8.69
C VAL A 185 11.64 -6.48 7.35
N LYS A 186 11.61 -7.65 6.70
CA LYS A 186 12.20 -7.86 5.38
C LYS A 186 11.54 -6.99 4.31
N TYR A 187 10.21 -6.94 4.30
CA TYR A 187 9.40 -6.23 3.32
C TYR A 187 9.59 -4.70 3.38
N LEU A 188 9.72 -4.17 4.59
CA LEU A 188 9.90 -2.74 4.86
C LEU A 188 11.37 -2.31 4.78
N GLY A 189 12.29 -3.26 4.59
CA GLY A 189 13.73 -2.97 4.56
C GLY A 189 14.25 -2.49 5.88
N LEU A 190 13.63 -2.93 6.97
CA LEU A 190 14.11 -2.64 8.30
C LEU A 190 15.31 -3.56 8.58
N TYR A 191 16.49 -3.22 8.07
CA TYR A 191 17.79 -3.77 8.46
C TYR A 191 18.72 -2.67 8.96
N LYS A 192 19.59 -2.98 9.94
CA LYS A 192 20.72 -2.10 10.28
C LYS A 192 21.62 -2.05 9.04
N ALA A 193 21.74 -0.89 8.40
CA ALA A 193 22.64 -0.74 7.26
C ALA A 193 24.07 -1.04 7.72
N LYS A 194 24.70 -2.08 7.18
CA LYS A 194 26.13 -2.35 7.34
C LYS A 194 26.83 -1.77 6.10
N GLY A 195 27.53 -0.65 6.26
CA GLY A 195 28.45 -0.08 5.26
C GLY A 195 27.82 0.56 4.00
N ARG A 196 28.69 0.99 3.07
CA ARG A 196 28.36 1.68 1.80
C ARG A 196 27.51 0.82 0.85
N ASP A 197 27.57 -0.51 0.97
CA ASP A 197 26.79 -1.47 0.17
C ASP A 197 25.33 -1.64 0.61
N GLY A 198 24.90 -1.06 1.73
CA GLY A 198 23.49 -1.04 2.14
C GLY A 198 22.54 -0.37 1.12
N ARG A 199 23.11 0.37 0.15
CA ARG A 199 22.42 0.98 -0.99
C ARG A 199 22.10 0.01 -2.14
N LYS A 200 22.66 -1.21 -2.17
CA LYS A 200 22.17 -2.31 -3.03
C LYS A 200 20.84 -2.84 -2.46
N MET A 201 19.86 -1.95 -2.34
CA MET A 201 18.61 -2.17 -1.65
C MET A 201 17.79 -3.24 -2.38
N LYS A 202 17.46 -4.32 -1.68
CA LYS A 202 16.31 -5.17 -2.04
C LYS A 202 15.10 -4.27 -2.27
N LYS A 203 14.26 -4.54 -3.28
CA LYS A 203 13.03 -3.78 -3.56
C LYS A 203 12.12 -3.75 -2.33
N TYR A 204 12.22 -2.70 -1.50
CA TYR A 204 11.39 -2.51 -0.31
C TYR A 204 10.10 -1.78 -0.68
N ASN A 205 9.01 -2.00 0.05
CA ASN A 205 7.77 -1.27 -0.19
C ASN A 205 7.86 0.15 0.39
N CYS A 206 8.13 1.13 -0.47
CA CYS A 206 8.22 2.54 -0.12
C CYS A 206 6.92 3.10 0.46
N LYS A 207 5.74 2.62 0.00
CA LYS A 207 4.44 3.08 0.50
C LYS A 207 4.24 2.66 1.95
N ALA A 208 4.39 1.37 2.26
CA ALA A 208 4.22 0.86 3.62
C ALA A 208 5.22 1.50 4.61
N ARG A 209 6.45 1.75 4.16
CA ARG A 209 7.48 2.40 4.98
C ARG A 209 7.13 3.86 5.31
N ARG A 210 6.56 4.62 4.38
CA ARG A 210 6.09 6.00 4.63
C ARG A 210 5.08 6.03 5.77
N TYR A 211 4.08 5.17 5.73
CA TYR A 211 3.04 5.13 6.76
C TYR A 211 3.58 4.65 8.12
N LEU A 212 4.55 3.73 8.13
CA LEU A 212 5.28 3.39 9.36
C LEU A 212 6.05 4.59 9.93
N ILE A 213 6.67 5.42 9.07
CA ILE A 213 7.37 6.64 9.52
C ILE A 213 6.39 7.63 10.13
N MET A 214 5.26 7.87 9.47
CA MET A 214 4.20 8.75 9.96
C MET A 214 3.69 8.30 11.33
N LEU A 215 3.33 7.01 11.45
CA LEU A 215 2.90 6.41 12.71
C LEU A 215 3.96 6.55 13.81
N THR A 216 5.22 6.28 13.48
CA THR A 216 6.33 6.34 14.45
C THR A 216 6.60 7.75 14.94
N ASN A 217 6.58 8.74 14.04
CA ASN A 217 6.75 10.15 14.40
C ASN A 217 5.67 10.59 15.39
N THR A 218 4.41 10.30 15.10
CA THR A 218 3.29 10.69 15.97
C THR A 218 3.45 10.09 17.37
N ILE A 219 3.78 8.80 17.47
CA ILE A 219 3.95 8.14 18.77
C ILE A 219 5.16 8.69 19.53
N LEU A 220 6.29 8.94 18.86
CA LEU A 220 7.47 9.51 19.52
C LEU A 220 7.20 10.93 20.03
N TRP A 221 6.59 11.79 19.21
CA TRP A 221 6.26 13.15 19.60
C TRP A 221 5.28 13.20 20.78
N LYS A 222 4.27 12.32 20.78
CA LYS A 222 3.32 12.20 21.90
C LYS A 222 4.00 11.78 23.20
N ASN A 223 5.09 10.99 23.11
CA ASN A 223 5.90 10.61 24.26
C ASN A 223 6.98 11.65 24.63
N GLY A 224 6.97 12.86 24.04
CA GLY A 224 7.97 13.90 24.27
C GLY A 224 9.33 13.63 23.61
N GLU A 225 9.43 12.63 22.73
CA GLU A 225 10.66 12.30 22.00
C GLU A 225 10.73 13.09 20.67
N TYR A 226 11.17 14.35 20.75
CA TYR A 226 11.36 15.23 19.59
C TYR A 226 12.65 14.95 18.82
N ARG A 227 12.83 13.70 18.39
CA ARG A 227 14.00 13.27 17.61
C ARG A 227 13.57 12.51 16.35
N PRO A 228 14.38 12.51 15.29
CA PRO A 228 14.15 11.64 14.14
C PRO A 228 14.06 10.17 14.58
N PRO A 229 13.08 9.40 14.09
CA PRO A 229 12.96 7.99 14.41
C PRO A 229 14.18 7.21 13.97
N ARG A 230 14.65 6.36 14.88
CA ARG A 230 15.70 5.40 14.61
C ARG A 230 15.09 4.07 14.20
N TYR A 231 15.97 3.26 13.64
CA TYR A 231 15.68 1.89 13.27
C TYR A 231 14.97 1.05 14.34
N ARG A 232 15.39 1.21 15.61
CA ARG A 232 14.82 0.50 16.75
C ARG A 232 13.36 0.91 17.01
N ASP A 233 13.04 2.19 16.80
CA ASP A 233 11.69 2.74 17.00
C ASP A 233 10.71 2.12 15.99
N PHE A 234 11.10 2.10 14.70
CA PHE A 234 10.31 1.45 13.64
C PHE A 234 10.04 -0.02 13.94
N ARG A 235 11.05 -0.75 14.45
CA ARG A 235 10.91 -2.17 14.80
C ARG A 235 9.98 -2.38 15.99
N LYS A 236 10.09 -1.55 17.03
CA LYS A 236 9.23 -1.61 18.22
C LYS A 236 7.78 -1.43 17.84
N ILE A 237 7.46 -0.36 17.11
CA ILE A 237 6.08 -0.06 16.68
C ILE A 237 5.55 -1.12 15.72
N LEU A 238 6.35 -1.56 14.75
CA LEU A 238 5.95 -2.63 13.83
C LEU A 238 5.65 -3.94 14.58
N LYS A 239 6.44 -4.26 15.62
CA LYS A 239 6.22 -5.44 16.45
C LYS A 239 4.87 -5.34 17.16
N THR A 240 4.59 -4.22 17.82
CA THR A 240 3.30 -3.96 18.48
C THR A 240 2.14 -4.10 17.50
N VAL A 241 2.18 -3.43 16.34
CA VAL A 241 1.13 -3.53 15.31
C VAL A 241 0.85 -4.98 14.91
N ILE A 242 1.90 -5.79 14.70
CA ILE A 242 1.75 -7.17 14.25
C ILE A 242 1.24 -8.08 15.37
N GLU A 243 1.69 -7.88 16.60
CA GLU A 243 1.25 -8.65 17.77
C GLU A 243 -0.21 -8.35 18.09
N THR A 244 -0.60 -7.07 18.15
CA THR A 244 -1.99 -6.67 18.35
C THR A 244 -2.87 -7.22 17.23
N ARG A 245 -2.44 -7.13 15.97
CA ARG A 245 -3.19 -7.69 14.84
C ARG A 245 -3.41 -9.21 14.94
N LYS A 246 -2.48 -9.94 15.55
CA LYS A 246 -2.65 -11.39 15.80
C LYS A 246 -3.63 -11.66 16.91
N GLN A 247 -3.51 -10.94 18.03
CA GLN A 247 -4.42 -11.04 19.17
C GLN A 247 -5.84 -10.63 18.77
N THR A 248 -5.99 -9.70 17.82
CA THR A 248 -7.29 -9.22 17.37
C THR A 248 -7.98 -10.11 16.33
N GLY A 249 -7.38 -11.25 15.94
CA GLY A 249 -7.94 -12.15 14.91
C GLY A 249 -7.78 -11.65 13.47
N LEU A 250 -7.23 -10.44 13.26
CA LEU A 250 -6.95 -9.86 11.94
C LEU A 250 -5.78 -10.52 11.19
N ALA A 251 -5.15 -11.53 11.77
CA ALA A 251 -4.15 -12.37 11.11
C ALA A 251 -4.76 -13.43 10.17
N GLY A 252 -6.08 -13.71 10.28
CA GLY A 252 -6.77 -14.80 9.58
C GLY A 252 -7.24 -14.51 8.15
N GLY A 253 -6.74 -13.47 7.48
CA GLY A 253 -7.16 -13.11 6.12
C GLY A 253 -6.33 -13.73 4.99
N ALA A 254 -5.77 -14.92 5.20
CA ALA A 254 -4.97 -15.65 4.20
C ALA A 254 -5.64 -16.97 3.83
N GLY A 255 -6.67 -16.89 2.98
CA GLY A 255 -7.02 -17.94 2.02
C GLY A 255 -7.64 -19.22 2.56
N VAL A 256 -8.95 -19.31 2.39
CA VAL A 256 -9.58 -20.48 1.74
C VAL A 256 -10.19 -20.02 0.41
#